data_AF-A0A8N1SBB6-F1
#
_entry.id   AF-A0A8N1SBB6-F1
#
_cell.length_a   1.000
_cell.length_b   1.000
_cell.length_c   1.000
_cell.angle_alpha   90.00
_cell.angle_beta   90.00
_cell.angle_gamma   90.00
#
_symmetry.space_group_name_H-M   'P 1'
#
loop_
_entity.id
_entity.type
_entity.pdbx_description
1 polymer ?
#
loop_
_entity_poly.entity_id
_entity_poly.type
_entity_poly.pdbx_seq_one_letter_code
_entity_poly.pdbx_strand_id
1 'polypeptide(L)'
;MLQEEDEAPYEIASDPKGDEIQKLSVIQNLPSLLATDTQSCMSRVVPKMQQLLATASTEFHIAASSTFKTILEQKLVSHNVFSQTFLQSILNSLESRDPDSSIDYK
;
A
#
# COMPACT_ATOMS: atom_id res chain seq x y z
N MET A 1 40.02 -26.22 29.10
CA MET A 1 39.32 -26.52 27.84
C MET A 1 38.31 -25.40 27.66
N LEU A 2 38.58 -24.47 26.74
CA LEU A 2 37.66 -23.39 26.39
C LEU A 2 36.69 -23.99 25.37
N GLN A 3 35.40 -24.06 25.72
CA GLN A 3 34.35 -24.36 24.74
C GLN A 3 33.98 -23.04 24.07
N GLU A 4 34.34 -22.93 22.81
CA GLU A 4 33.86 -21.91 21.89
C GLU A 4 32.34 -22.12 21.72
N GLU A 5 31.55 -21.17 22.22
CA GLU A 5 30.12 -21.11 21.92
C GLU A 5 29.97 -20.50 20.53
N ASP A 6 29.50 -21.34 19.59
CA ASP A 6 29.12 -21.03 18.23
C ASP A 6 27.94 -20.04 18.25
N GLU A 7 28.24 -18.74 18.17
CA GLU A 7 27.26 -17.67 18.08
C GLU A 7 26.63 -17.69 16.68
N ALA A 8 25.54 -18.46 16.55
CA ALA A 8 24.71 -18.44 15.35
C ALA A 8 24.23 -17.00 15.09
N PRO A 9 24.42 -16.46 13.88
CA PRO A 9 24.04 -15.08 13.58
C PRO A 9 22.52 -14.96 13.72
N TYR A 10 22.07 -14.11 14.63
CA TYR A 10 20.67 -13.74 14.77
C TYR A 10 20.19 -13.17 13.43
N GLU A 11 19.47 -13.98 12.65
CA GLU A 11 18.65 -13.49 11.56
C GLU A 11 17.65 -12.50 12.16
N ILE A 12 17.81 -11.22 11.84
CA ILE A 12 16.85 -10.18 12.17
C ILE A 12 15.60 -10.49 11.33
N ALA A 13 14.76 -11.38 11.84
CA ALA A 13 13.46 -11.66 11.26
C ALA A 13 12.71 -10.32 11.18
N SER A 14 12.40 -9.88 9.95
CA SER A 14 11.64 -8.66 9.71
C SER A 14 10.31 -8.78 10.46
N ASP A 15 10.09 -7.94 11.47
CA ASP A 15 8.84 -7.95 12.22
C ASP A 15 7.68 -7.59 11.26
N PRO A 16 6.77 -8.52 10.95
CA PRO A 16 5.69 -8.28 10.01
C PRO A 16 4.73 -7.18 10.49
N LYS A 17 4.66 -6.91 11.81
CA LYS A 17 3.89 -5.78 12.34
C LYS A 17 4.56 -4.44 12.03
N GLY A 18 5.89 -4.40 12.06
CA GLY A 18 6.65 -3.19 11.71
C GLY A 18 6.43 -2.79 10.25
N ASP A 19 6.41 -3.78 9.35
CA ASP A 19 6.15 -3.57 7.91
C ASP A 19 4.74 -3.03 7.65
N GLU A 20 3.71 -3.60 8.28
CA GLU A 20 2.33 -3.14 8.14
C GLU A 20 2.14 -1.69 8.66
N ILE A 21 2.75 -1.34 9.79
CA ILE A 21 2.72 0.02 10.35
C ILE A 21 3.37 1.02 9.38
N GLN A 22 4.50 0.65 8.77
CA GLN A 22 5.17 1.52 7.79
C GLN A 22 4.31 1.74 6.55
N LYS A 23 3.68 0.68 6.02
CA LYS A 23 2.73 0.78 4.90
C LYS A 23 1.58 1.73 5.23
N LEU A 24 0.95 1.57 6.40
CA LEU A 24 -0.12 2.44 6.87
C LEU A 24 0.34 3.89 6.99
N SER A 25 1.54 4.12 7.52
CA SER A 25 2.12 5.45 7.61
C SER A 25 2.31 6.10 6.23
N VAL A 26 2.79 5.35 5.24
CA VAL A 26 3.00 5.86 3.88
C VAL A 26 1.68 6.29 3.25
N ILE A 27 0.64 5.46 3.31
CA ILE A 27 -0.67 5.81 2.71
C ILE A 27 -1.29 7.02 3.41
N GLN A 28 -1.26 7.08 4.75
CA GLN A 28 -1.83 8.19 5.50
C GLN A 28 -1.12 9.53 5.23
N ASN A 29 0.18 9.51 4.94
CA ASN A 29 0.96 10.71 4.61
C ASN A 29 0.93 11.09 3.12
N LEU A 30 0.32 10.27 2.27
CA LEU A 30 0.24 10.51 0.83
C LEU A 30 -0.32 11.88 0.44
N PRO A 31 -1.37 12.43 1.09
CA PRO A 31 -1.90 13.75 0.76
C PRO A 31 -0.86 14.85 0.97
N SER A 32 -0.15 14.81 2.09
CA SER A 32 0.94 15.75 2.40
C SER A 32 2.07 15.67 1.39
N LEU A 33 2.43 14.44 0.96
CA LEU A 33 3.45 14.23 -0.07
C LEU A 33 3.00 14.76 -1.43
N LEU A 34 1.75 14.54 -1.83
CA LEU A 34 1.18 15.08 -3.07
C LEU A 34 1.15 16.61 -3.07
N ALA A 35 0.83 17.23 -1.93
CA ALA A 35 0.81 18.67 -1.77
C ALA A 35 2.22 19.29 -1.82
N THR A 36 3.25 18.55 -1.36
CA THR A 36 4.63 19.03 -1.31
C THR A 36 5.35 18.84 -2.64
N ASP A 37 5.27 17.65 -3.22
CA ASP A 37 5.90 17.30 -4.49
C ASP A 37 5.06 16.27 -5.25
N THR A 38 4.11 16.78 -6.03
CA THR A 38 3.20 15.96 -6.82
C THR A 38 3.95 15.08 -7.81
N GLN A 39 5.00 15.58 -8.47
CA GLN A 39 5.69 14.83 -9.53
C GLN A 39 6.43 13.62 -8.96
N SER A 40 7.17 13.81 -7.87
CA SER A 40 7.86 12.70 -7.19
C SER A 40 6.89 11.71 -6.58
N CYS A 41 5.80 12.21 -6.00
CA CYS A 41 4.79 11.36 -5.39
C CYS A 41 4.10 10.46 -6.43
N MET A 42 3.63 11.05 -7.55
CA MET A 42 2.96 10.33 -8.63
C MET A 42 3.88 9.33 -9.34
N SER A 43 5.18 9.63 -9.48
CA SER A 43 6.13 8.74 -10.17
C SER A 43 6.68 7.60 -9.31
N ARG A 44 6.76 7.77 -7.99
CA ARG A 44 7.46 6.80 -7.11
C ARG A 44 6.59 6.20 -6.02
N VAL A 45 5.73 7.01 -5.39
CA VAL A 45 4.95 6.59 -4.22
C VAL A 45 3.65 5.92 -4.66
N VAL A 46 2.92 6.54 -5.58
CA VAL A 46 1.64 6.01 -6.08
C VAL A 46 1.77 4.62 -6.71
N PRO A 47 2.77 4.32 -7.56
CA PRO A 47 2.92 2.97 -8.12
C PRO A 47 3.19 1.89 -7.06
N LYS A 48 4.01 2.22 -6.04
CA LYS A 48 4.26 1.29 -4.92
C LYS A 48 3.00 1.05 -4.10
N MET A 49 2.23 2.10 -3.83
CA MET A 49 0.96 1.99 -3.14
C MET A 49 -0.05 1.14 -3.92
N GLN A 50 -0.12 1.29 -5.23
CA GLN A 50 -0.96 0.46 -6.11
C GLN A 50 -0.63 -1.02 -6.01
N GLN A 51 0.67 -1.36 -5.96
CA GLN A 51 1.11 -2.75 -5.77
C GLN A 51 0.69 -3.29 -4.40
N LEU A 52 0.78 -2.47 -3.35
CA LEU A 52 0.36 -2.87 -2.00
C LEU A 52 -1.15 -3.13 -1.92
N LEU A 53 -1.98 -2.35 -2.63
CA LEU A 53 -3.44 -2.46 -2.58
C LEU A 53 -3.97 -3.83 -3.01
N ALA A 54 -3.31 -4.53 -3.94
CA ALA A 54 -3.79 -5.82 -4.45
C ALA A 54 -3.79 -6.93 -3.38
N THR A 55 -2.84 -6.87 -2.43
CA THR A 55 -2.69 -7.86 -1.35
C THR A 55 -2.82 -7.22 0.03
N ALA A 56 -3.41 -6.03 0.11
CA ALA A 56 -3.49 -5.24 1.32
C ALA A 56 -4.46 -5.84 2.34
N SER A 57 -4.17 -5.62 3.62
CA SER A 57 -5.11 -5.92 4.69
C SER A 57 -6.31 -4.99 4.66
N THR A 58 -7.41 -5.40 5.31
CA THR A 58 -8.63 -4.59 5.43
C THR A 58 -8.34 -3.21 6.05
N GLU A 59 -7.46 -3.14 7.05
CA GLU A 59 -7.07 -1.88 7.69
C GLU A 59 -6.38 -0.94 6.72
N PHE A 60 -5.47 -1.46 5.88
CA PHE A 60 -4.82 -0.67 4.85
C PHE A 60 -5.82 -0.15 3.81
N HIS A 61 -6.81 -0.96 3.41
CA HIS A 61 -7.87 -0.50 2.51
C HIS A 61 -8.74 0.62 3.13
N ILE A 62 -9.03 0.55 4.43
CA ILE A 62 -9.76 1.61 5.15
C ILE A 62 -8.92 2.90 5.16
N ALA A 63 -7.63 2.80 5.47
CA ALA A 63 -6.72 3.94 5.47
C ALA A 63 -6.57 4.55 4.06
N ALA A 64 -6.42 3.73 3.03
CA ALA A 64 -6.36 4.16 1.64
C ALA A 64 -7.65 4.85 1.19
N SER A 65 -8.81 4.31 1.55
CA SER A 65 -10.11 4.90 1.20
C SER A 65 -10.27 6.31 1.80
N SER A 66 -9.96 6.47 3.09
CA SER A 66 -9.95 7.78 3.76
C SER A 66 -8.96 8.74 3.11
N THR A 67 -7.76 8.27 2.78
CA THR A 67 -6.71 9.05 2.12
C THR A 67 -7.16 9.55 0.74
N PHE A 68 -7.73 8.67 -0.08
CA PHE A 68 -8.19 9.03 -1.43
C PHE A 68 -9.35 10.01 -1.39
N LYS A 69 -10.26 9.85 -0.42
CA LYS A 69 -11.29 10.86 -0.15
C LYS A 69 -10.67 12.22 0.15
N THR A 70 -9.65 12.28 1.01
CA THR A 70 -8.92 13.52 1.31
C THR A 70 -8.29 14.14 0.06
N ILE A 71 -7.63 13.34 -0.78
CA ILE A 71 -7.02 13.81 -2.05
C ILE A 71 -8.07 14.44 -2.97
N LEU A 72 -9.26 13.82 -3.07
CA LEU A 72 -10.37 14.31 -3.87
C LEU A 72 -10.97 15.59 -3.31
N GLU A 73 -11.29 15.61 -2.01
CA GLU A 73 -11.92 16.75 -1.33
C GLU A 73 -11.02 17.99 -1.32
N GLN A 74 -9.71 17.80 -1.13
CA GLN A 74 -8.72 18.86 -1.15
C GLN A 74 -8.24 19.25 -2.55
N LYS A 75 -8.69 18.53 -3.59
CA LYS A 75 -8.30 18.74 -5.00
C LYS A 75 -6.78 18.77 -5.20
N LEU A 76 -6.06 17.86 -4.52
CA LEU A 76 -4.59 17.79 -4.59
C LEU A 76 -4.09 17.37 -5.99
N VAL A 77 -4.98 16.76 -6.79
CA VAL A 77 -4.77 16.46 -8.20
C VAL A 77 -6.01 16.84 -8.99
N SER A 78 -5.89 16.93 -10.32
CA SER A 78 -7.07 17.16 -11.17
C SER A 78 -8.03 15.98 -11.10
N HIS A 79 -9.32 16.21 -11.34
CA HIS A 79 -10.32 15.14 -11.35
C HIS A 79 -9.98 14.02 -12.35
N ASN A 80 -9.41 14.38 -13.51
CA ASN A 80 -9.00 13.40 -14.50
C ASN A 80 -7.88 12.49 -13.95
N VAL A 81 -6.84 13.08 -13.33
CA VAL A 81 -5.75 12.33 -12.70
C VAL A 81 -6.30 11.47 -11.55
N PHE A 82 -7.23 12.01 -10.75
CA PHE A 82 -7.88 11.26 -9.68
C PHE A 82 -8.57 10.01 -10.20
N SER A 83 -9.45 10.15 -11.19
CA SER A 83 -10.21 9.05 -11.77
C SER A 83 -9.32 8.01 -12.44
N GLN A 84 -8.31 8.43 -13.19
CA GLN A 84 -7.44 7.52 -13.94
C GLN A 84 -6.40 6.81 -13.06
N THR A 85 -6.06 7.40 -11.91
CA THR A 85 -5.01 6.86 -11.04
C THR A 85 -5.60 6.25 -9.79
N PHE A 86 -6.13 7.07 -8.88
CA PHE A 86 -6.52 6.63 -7.54
C PHE A 86 -7.78 5.78 -7.57
N LEU A 87 -8.81 6.20 -8.32
CA LEU A 87 -10.04 5.42 -8.44
C LEU A 87 -9.77 4.08 -9.14
N GLN A 88 -9.02 4.08 -10.25
CA GLN A 88 -8.62 2.84 -10.91
C GLN A 88 -7.82 1.90 -10.00
N SER A 89 -6.97 2.44 -9.13
CA SER A 89 -6.22 1.63 -8.15
C SER A 89 -7.15 0.83 -7.23
N ILE A 90 -8.22 1.47 -6.76
CA ILE A 90 -9.23 0.82 -5.91
C ILE A 90 -9.95 -0.27 -6.70
N LEU A 91 -10.43 0.06 -7.90
CA LEU A 91 -11.17 -0.89 -8.75
C LEU A 91 -10.33 -2.13 -9.06
N ASN A 92 -9.08 -1.94 -9.48
CA ASN A 92 -8.16 -3.04 -9.75
C ASN A 92 -7.88 -3.89 -8.49
N SER A 93 -7.78 -3.25 -7.32
CA SER A 93 -7.57 -3.98 -6.07
C SER A 93 -8.76 -4.86 -5.68
N LEU A 94 -9.99 -4.44 -6.01
CA LEU A 94 -11.20 -5.22 -5.77
C LEU A 94 -11.27 -6.41 -6.72
N GLU A 95 -10.97 -6.20 -8.01
CA GLU A 95 -10.94 -7.28 -9.02
C GLU A 95 -9.88 -8.34 -8.67
N SER A 96 -8.71 -7.94 -8.19
CA SER A 96 -7.65 -8.87 -7.79
C SER A 96 -7.97 -9.76 -6.59
N ARG A 97 -8.95 -9.36 -5.76
CA ARG A 97 -9.37 -10.08 -4.55
C ARG A 97 -10.44 -11.14 -4.81
N ASP A 98 -11.04 -11.13 -6.00
CA ASP A 98 -11.98 -12.15 -6.49
C ASP A 98 -11.33 -12.91 -7.67
N PRO A 99 -10.31 -13.76 -7.41
CA PRO A 99 -9.97 -14.77 -8.39
C PRO A 99 -11.15 -15.73 -8.39
N ASP A 100 -12.02 -15.57 -9.40
CA ASP A 100 -13.09 -16.48 -9.79
C ASP A 100 -12.90 -17.83 -9.09
N SER A 101 -13.72 -18.07 -8.05
CA SER A 101 -13.82 -19.34 -7.39
C SER A 101 -14.07 -20.35 -8.50
N SER A 102 -12.99 -21.00 -8.94
CA SER A 102 -13.00 -22.02 -9.97
C SER A 102 -13.98 -23.07 -9.47
N ILE A 103 -15.23 -22.98 -9.95
CA ILE A 103 -16.26 -23.96 -9.69
C ILE A 103 -15.84 -25.16 -10.52
N ASP A 104 -14.98 -25.99 -9.93
CA ASP A 104 -14.75 -27.36 -10.39
C ASP A 104 -16.08 -28.12 -10.19
N TYR A 105 -16.96 -28.03 -11.18
CA TYR A 105 -18.05 -28.98 -11.35
C TYR A 105 -17.43 -30.33 -11.71
N LYS A 106 -17.35 -31.22 -10.73
CA LYS A 106 -17.03 -32.64 -10.89
C LYS A 106 -18.31 -33.48 -10.91
#